data_AF-A0A3Q2TB35-F1
#
_entry.id   AF-A0A3Q2TB35-F1
#
_cell.length_a   1.000
_cell.length_b   1.000
_cell.length_c   1.000
_cell.angle_alpha   90.00
_cell.angle_beta   90.00
_cell.angle_gamma   90.00
#
_symmetry.space_group_name_H-M   'P 1'
#
loop_
_entity.id
_entity.type
_entity.pdbx_description
1 polymer ?
#
loop_
_entity_poly.entity_id
_entity_poly.type
_entity_poly.pdbx_seq_one_letter_code
_entity_poly.pdbx_strand_id
1 'polypeptide(L)'
;MCWKEEVKHPAVGSCLTLFFVSGFNPRWDCTFNFTVHVPDLALVRFVVEDHDYTSSNDFLGQFTLPFTSLRTGYRHVRLLKSDGSSLSPASLFIHVKVT
;
A
#
# COMPACT_ATOMS: atom_id res chain seq x y z
N MET A 1 7.73 5.65 -11.64
CA MET A 1 8.31 6.26 -10.43
C MET A 1 7.45 5.87 -9.25
N CYS A 2 8.03 5.40 -8.13
CA CYS A 2 7.29 5.14 -6.90
C CYS A 2 7.46 6.34 -5.98
N TRP A 3 6.39 7.09 -5.73
CA TRP A 3 6.40 8.17 -4.76
C TRP A 3 5.80 7.66 -3.45
N LYS A 4 6.38 8.06 -2.32
CA LYS A 4 5.93 7.71 -0.97
C LYS A 4 5.46 8.98 -0.31
N GLU A 5 4.18 9.07 0.00
CA GLU A 5 3.70 10.06 0.95
C GLU A 5 3.47 9.35 2.28
N GLU A 6 4.37 9.59 3.24
CA GLU A 6 4.28 9.04 4.58
C GLU A 6 3.47 10.02 5.44
N VAL A 7 2.21 9.70 5.71
CA VAL A 7 1.40 10.45 6.67
C VAL A 7 2.02 10.26 8.06
N LYS A 8 2.77 11.27 8.53
CA LYS A 8 3.44 11.31 9.83
C LYS A 8 2.44 11.54 10.97
N HIS A 9 2.21 10.53 11.82
CA HIS A 9 1.92 10.72 13.24
C HIS A 9 2.56 9.59 14.09
N PRO A 10 3.01 9.84 15.33
CA PRO A 10 3.92 8.95 16.06
C PRO A 10 3.27 7.67 16.65
N ALA A 11 2.02 7.35 16.30
CA ALA A 11 1.28 6.32 17.03
C ALA A 11 0.44 5.33 16.20
N VAL A 12 0.00 5.61 14.97
CA VAL A 12 -0.93 4.68 14.29
C VAL A 12 -0.80 4.76 12.77
N GLY A 13 -0.43 3.63 12.15
CA GLY A 13 -0.68 3.37 10.73
C GLY A 13 0.49 3.69 9.80
N SER A 14 1.19 2.66 9.34
CA SER A 14 2.06 2.78 8.16
C SER A 14 1.16 2.76 6.93
N CYS A 15 0.79 3.93 6.40
CA CYS A 15 0.14 4.02 5.10
C CYS A 15 1.21 3.98 4.00
N LEU A 16 1.18 2.92 3.20
CA LEU A 16 1.94 2.76 1.97
C LEU A 16 1.05 3.21 0.81
N THR A 17 1.19 4.46 0.40
CA THR A 17 0.58 4.96 -0.84
C THR A 17 1.53 4.71 -2.01
N LEU A 18 1.03 4.03 -3.04
CA LEU A 18 1.72 3.67 -4.27
C LEU A 18 1.05 4.41 -5.43
N PHE A 19 1.81 5.28 -6.09
CA PHE A 19 1.30 6.06 -7.23
C PHE A 19 1.56 5.36 -8.55
N PHE A 20 0.53 5.15 -9.35
CA PHE A 20 0.58 4.59 -10.69
C PHE A 20 0.62 5.70 -11.75
N VAL A 21 1.35 5.47 -12.84
CA VAL A 21 1.27 6.24 -14.09
C VAL A 21 1.38 5.27 -15.28
N SER A 22 0.23 4.78 -15.75
CA SER A 22 -0.04 3.95 -16.95
C SER A 22 0.64 2.56 -17.14
N GLY A 23 -0.13 1.63 -17.75
CA GLY A 23 0.24 0.28 -18.20
C GLY A 23 -0.27 -0.87 -17.31
N PHE A 24 -1.10 -1.80 -17.84
CA PHE A 24 -1.80 -2.93 -17.18
C PHE A 24 -1.02 -3.78 -16.14
N ASN A 25 0.30 -3.64 -16.07
CA ASN A 25 1.17 -4.33 -15.12
C ASN A 25 2.28 -3.36 -14.63
N PRO A 26 1.94 -2.36 -13.79
CA PRO A 26 2.94 -1.45 -13.29
C PRO A 26 4.01 -2.17 -12.49
N ARG A 27 5.24 -1.71 -12.65
CA ARG A 27 6.35 -2.15 -11.84
C ARG A 27 6.99 -0.95 -11.15
N TRP A 28 6.92 -0.95 -9.82
CA TRP A 28 7.52 0.09 -9.00
C TRP A 28 8.97 -0.21 -8.62
N ASP A 29 9.33 -1.49 -8.43
CA ASP A 29 10.66 -1.94 -7.99
C ASP A 29 11.22 -1.14 -6.80
N CYS A 30 10.36 -0.80 -5.85
CA CYS A 30 10.72 -0.01 -4.68
C CYS A 30 10.59 -0.83 -3.40
N THR A 31 11.50 -0.57 -2.47
CA THR A 31 11.49 -1.19 -1.13
C THR A 31 11.29 -0.11 -0.09
N PHE A 32 10.37 -0.35 0.83
CA PHE A 32 10.09 0.54 1.95
C PHE A 32 10.49 -0.13 3.25
N ASN A 33 11.23 0.60 4.08
CA ASN A 33 11.61 0.17 5.41
C ASN A 33 10.91 1.04 6.45
N PHE A 34 10.40 0.41 7.50
CA PHE A 34 9.69 1.06 8.59
C PHE A 34 10.16 0.47 9.92
N THR A 35 10.31 1.32 10.93
CA THR A 35 10.50 0.88 12.32
C THR A 35 9.15 0.94 13.02
N VAL A 36 8.65 -0.20 13.47
CA VAL A 36 7.35 -0.30 14.17
C VAL A 36 7.62 -0.54 15.65
N HIS A 37 7.36 0.47 16.49
CA HIS A 37 7.62 0.40 17.93
C HIS A 37 6.59 -0.45 18.70
N VAL A 38 5.32 -0.41 18.28
CA VAL A 38 4.22 -1.14 18.94
C VAL A 38 3.47 -1.97 17.88
N PRO A 39 3.99 -3.16 17.51
CA PRO A 39 3.42 -4.01 16.45
C PRO A 39 1.94 -4.38 16.66
N ASP A 40 1.52 -4.58 17.91
CA ASP A 40 0.16 -5.02 18.25
C ASP A 40 -0.92 -3.96 17.97
N LEU A 41 -0.52 -2.68 17.89
CA LEU A 41 -1.41 -1.57 17.56
C LEU A 41 -1.20 -1.05 16.13
N ALA A 42 -0.27 -1.64 15.38
CA ALA A 42 0.09 -1.18 14.06
C ALA A 42 -0.82 -1.79 12.99
N LEU A 43 -1.27 -0.93 12.07
CA LEU A 43 -1.92 -1.33 10.82
C LEU A 43 -1.00 -1.03 9.65
N VAL A 44 -1.03 -1.92 8.66
CA VAL A 44 -0.40 -1.70 7.37
C VAL A 44 -1.50 -1.47 6.35
N ARG A 45 -1.46 -0.32 5.68
CA ARG A 45 -2.42 0.05 4.64
C ARG A 45 -1.70 0.23 3.32
N PHE A 46 -2.09 -0.53 2.31
CA PHE A 46 -1.69 -0.32 0.93
C PHE A 46 -2.75 0.56 0.27
N VAL A 47 -2.34 1.63 -0.38
CA VAL A 47 -3.19 2.52 -1.19
C VAL A 47 -2.56 2.63 -2.57
N VAL A 48 -3.36 2.56 -3.61
CA VAL A 48 -2.93 2.79 -4.99
C VAL A 48 -3.70 3.99 -5.52
N GLU A 49 -2.99 4.97 -6.08
CA GLU A 49 -3.58 6.18 -6.65
C GLU A 49 -3.00 6.44 -8.04
N ASP A 50 -3.79 7.01 -8.96
CA ASP A 50 -3.30 7.52 -10.23
C ASP A 50 -2.79 8.94 -10.04
N HIS A 51 -1.55 9.20 -10.42
CA HIS A 51 -0.95 10.50 -10.20
C HIS A 51 -1.26 11.46 -11.35
N ASP A 52 -2.00 12.52 -11.03
CA ASP A 52 -2.24 13.65 -11.93
C ASP A 52 -1.34 14.83 -11.55
N TYR A 53 -0.67 15.43 -12.54
CA TYR A 53 0.18 16.62 -12.34
C TYR A 53 -0.64 17.89 -12.12
N THR A 54 -1.93 17.87 -12.47
CA THR A 54 -2.79 19.06 -12.55
C THR A 54 -3.95 19.05 -11.57
N SER A 55 -4.27 17.89 -11.00
CA SER A 55 -5.39 17.70 -10.07
C SER A 55 -4.98 16.80 -8.90
N SER A 56 -5.91 16.52 -7.98
CA SER A 56 -5.67 15.55 -6.91
C SER A 56 -5.56 14.13 -7.47
N ASN A 57 -4.71 13.31 -6.87
CA ASN A 57 -4.55 11.92 -7.29
C ASN A 57 -5.86 11.13 -7.18
N ASP A 58 -6.16 10.33 -8.20
CA ASP A 58 -7.37 9.51 -8.23
C ASP A 58 -7.16 8.22 -7.45
N PHE A 59 -8.02 7.95 -6.46
CA PHE A 59 -7.96 6.69 -5.72
C PHE A 59 -8.29 5.50 -6.63
N LEU A 60 -7.36 4.54 -6.73
CA LEU A 60 -7.54 3.32 -7.51
C LEU A 60 -7.93 2.12 -6.65
N GLY A 61 -7.34 1.97 -5.47
CA GLY A 61 -7.67 0.85 -4.59
C GLY A 61 -6.89 0.82 -3.28
N GLN A 62 -7.36 0.02 -2.32
CA GLN A 62 -6.70 -0.14 -1.03
C GLN A 62 -6.74 -1.55 -0.48
N PHE A 63 -5.91 -1.82 0.52
CA PHE A 63 -6.02 -2.97 1.40
C PHE A 63 -5.39 -2.64 2.76
N THR A 64 -6.08 -2.94 3.85
CA THR A 64 -5.59 -2.68 5.22
C THR A 64 -5.63 -3.96 6.04
N LEU A 65 -4.58 -4.23 6.80
CA LEU A 65 -4.53 -5.34 7.75
C LEU A 65 -3.72 -4.98 9.00
N PRO A 66 -3.95 -5.66 10.14
CA PRO A 66 -3.07 -5.60 11.29
C PRO A 66 -1.65 -6.06 10.93
N PHE A 67 -0.63 -5.40 11.49
CA PHE A 67 0.77 -5.77 11.26
C PHE A 67 1.04 -7.23 11.67
N THR A 68 0.44 -7.68 12.77
CA THR A 68 0.52 -9.08 13.26
C THR A 68 -0.06 -10.10 12.27
N SER A 69 -0.93 -9.68 11.36
CA SER A 69 -1.50 -10.53 10.29
C SER A 69 -0.68 -10.51 9.01
N LEU A 70 0.35 -9.64 8.91
CA LEU A 70 1.18 -9.53 7.73
C LEU A 70 2.11 -10.74 7.62
N ARG A 71 2.01 -11.48 6.52
CA ARG A 71 2.83 -12.67 6.29
C ARG A 71 4.05 -12.33 5.44
N THR A 72 5.22 -12.83 5.85
CA THR A 72 6.50 -12.63 5.16
C THR A 72 6.61 -13.42 3.84
N GLY A 73 7.53 -13.00 2.97
CA GLY A 73 7.78 -13.57 1.65
C GLY A 73 7.00 -12.87 0.52
N TYR A 74 7.00 -13.48 -0.66
CA TYR A 74 6.23 -12.98 -1.81
C TYR A 74 4.73 -13.21 -1.62
N ARG A 75 3.93 -12.19 -1.92
CA ARG A 75 2.47 -12.19 -1.70
C ARG A 75 1.74 -11.32 -2.72
N HIS A 76 0.50 -11.70 -3.02
CA HIS A 76 -0.47 -10.82 -3.67
C HIS A 76 -1.37 -10.16 -2.64
N VAL A 77 -1.45 -8.84 -2.69
CA VAL A 77 -2.44 -8.04 -1.94
C VAL A 77 -3.60 -7.76 -2.88
N ARG A 78 -4.80 -8.26 -2.54
CA ARG A 78 -6.02 -8.03 -3.34
C ARG A 78 -6.57 -6.66 -3.00
N LEU A 79 -6.64 -5.79 -4.00
CA LEU A 79 -7.13 -4.43 -3.79
C LEU A 79 -8.65 -4.41 -3.69
N LEU A 80 -9.16 -3.49 -2.88
CA LEU A 80 -10.57 -3.18 -2.70
C LEU A 80 -10.83 -1.76 -3.18
N LYS A 81 -12.07 -1.49 -3.58
CA LYS A 81 -12.56 -0.14 -3.82
C LYS A 81 -12.68 0.64 -2.50
N SER A 82 -12.98 1.93 -2.61
CA SER A 82 -13.22 2.81 -1.45
C SER A 82 -14.38 2.33 -0.57
N ASP A 83 -15.40 1.72 -1.19
CA ASP A 83 -16.56 1.12 -0.51
C ASP A 83 -16.28 -0.28 0.08
N GLY A 84 -15.06 -0.81 -0.07
CA GLY A 84 -14.67 -2.14 0.40
C GLY A 84 -15.08 -3.30 -0.54
N SER A 85 -15.75 -3.02 -1.66
CA SER A 85 -16.08 -4.04 -2.65
C SER A 85 -14.83 -4.53 -3.39
N SER A 86 -14.90 -5.74 -3.92
CA SER A 86 -13.78 -6.36 -4.62
C SER A 86 -13.43 -5.58 -5.89
N LEU A 87 -12.13 -5.30 -6.07
CA LEU A 87 -11.57 -4.75 -7.31
C LEU A 87 -10.97 -5.86 -8.19
N SER A 88 -11.52 -7.08 -8.16
CA SER A 88 -10.96 -8.21 -8.92
C SER A 88 -10.90 -7.91 -10.44
N PRO A 89 -9.78 -8.20 -11.13
CA PRO A 89 -8.62 -8.97 -10.69
C PRO A 89 -7.47 -8.16 -10.06
N ALA A 90 -7.65 -6.88 -9.72
CA ALA A 90 -6.57 -6.00 -9.27
C ALA A 90 -5.85 -6.50 -8.01
N SER A 91 -4.51 -6.51 -8.08
CA SER A 91 -3.66 -6.87 -6.95
C SER A 91 -2.29 -6.21 -7.05
N LEU A 92 -1.63 -6.07 -5.89
CA LEU A 92 -0.21 -5.71 -5.80
C LEU A 92 0.61 -6.97 -5.53
N PHE A 93 1.69 -7.17 -6.28
CA PHE A 93 2.68 -8.19 -5.96
C PHE A 93 3.79 -7.57 -5.12
N ILE A 94 3.97 -8.08 -3.89
CA ILE A 94 4.91 -7.52 -2.91
C ILE A 94 5.81 -8.61 -2.32
N HIS A 95 6.95 -8.19 -1.79
CA HIS A 95 7.80 -9.00 -0.93
C HIS A 95 7.88 -8.37 0.45
N VAL A 96 7.43 -9.09 1.48
CA VAL A 96 7.48 -8.63 2.86
C VAL A 96 8.64 -9.30 3.60
N LYS A 97 9.46 -8.49 4.27
CA LYS A 97 10.45 -8.94 5.25
C LYS A 97 10.18 -8.25 6.58
N VAL A 98 10.30 -8.99 7.67
CA VAL A 98 10.25 -8.48 9.05
C VAL A 98 11.53 -8.96 9.71
N THR A 99 12.31 -8.05 10.26
CA THR A 99 13.64 -8.27 10.85
C THR A 99 13.74 -7.57 12.19
#